data_AF-A0A9D4D982-F1
#
_entry.id   AF-A0A9D4D982-F1
#
_cell.length_a   1.000
_cell.length_b   1.000
_cell.length_c   1.000
_cell.angle_alpha   90.00
_cell.angle_beta   90.00
_cell.angle_gamma   90.00
#
_symmetry.space_group_name_H-M   'P 1'
#
loop_
_entity.id
_entity.type
_entity.pdbx_description
1 polymer ?
#
loop_
_entity_poly.entity_id
_entity_poly.type
_entity_poly.pdbx_seq_one_letter_code
_entity_poly.pdbx_strand_id
1 'polypeptide(L)' 'MAEFQRLLKNLPLCQKSPVRCNPSETFRSINGTCNNLYNPTWGMSGAAELRLLPAAYGVLKSKWLLSW' A
#
# COMPACT_ATOMS: atom_id res chain seq x y z
N MET A 1 -5.92 -5.30 20.36
CA MET A 1 -6.10 -4.77 18.99
C MET A 1 -5.56 -3.35 18.80
N ALA A 2 -5.77 -2.42 19.74
CA ALA A 2 -5.28 -1.03 19.62
C ALA A 2 -3.73 -0.89 19.60
N GLU A 3 -3.01 -1.76 20.31
CA GLU A 3 -1.55 -1.73 20.39
C GLU A 3 -0.85 -2.16 19.09
N PHE A 4 -1.42 -3.14 18.38
CA PHE A 4 -0.95 -3.58 17.06
C PHE A 4 -1.07 -2.46 16.01
N GLN A 5 -2.19 -1.73 16.02
CA GLN A 5 -2.36 -0.56 15.15
C GLN A 5 -1.39 0.58 15.49
N ARG A 6 -0.96 0.71 16.75
CA ARG A 6 0.00 1.73 17.19
C ARG A 6 1.42 1.45 16.68
N LEU A 7 1.83 0.19 16.59
CA LEU A 7 3.15 -0.20 16.06
C LEU A 7 3.27 0.00 14.53
N LEU A 8 2.17 -0.23 13.78
CA LEU A 8 2.15 -0.01 12.33
C LEU A 8 2.19 1.47 11.92
N LYS A 9 1.78 2.39 12.79
CA LYS A 9 1.76 3.84 12.51
C LYS A 9 3.15 4.45 12.32
N ASN A 10 4.19 3.82 12.87
CA ASN A 10 5.56 4.32 12.86
C ASN A 10 6.51 3.47 11.99
N LEU A 11 5.99 2.44 11.32
CA LEU A 11 6.76 1.76 10.28
C LEU A 11 7.03 2.79 9.17
N PRO A 12 8.17 2.76 8.46
CA PRO A 12 8.29 3.42 7.17
C PRO A 12 7.33 2.73 6.20
N LEU A 13 6.03 3.00 6.37
CA LEU A 13 5.04 2.78 5.35
C LEU A 13 5.55 3.56 4.13
N CYS A 14 5.29 3.05 2.93
CA CYS A 14 5.40 3.85 1.72
C CYS A 14 4.50 5.08 1.89
N GLN A 15 5.04 6.16 2.47
CA GLN A 15 4.30 7.36 2.79
C GLN A 15 3.97 8.00 1.44
N LYS A 16 2.72 7.86 1.04
CA LYS A 16 2.18 8.53 -0.12
C LYS A 16 2.12 10.01 0.22
N SER A 17 3.12 10.78 -0.22
CA SER A 17 3.00 12.22 -0.21
C SER A 17 1.77 12.61 -1.04
N PRO A 18 1.03 13.67 -0.67
CA PRO A 18 -0.11 14.12 -1.45
C PRO A 18 0.40 14.60 -2.82
N VAL A 19 0.12 13.81 -3.86
CA VAL A 19 0.48 14.12 -5.24
C VAL A 19 -0.64 14.95 -5.88
N ARG A 20 -0.30 16.11 -6.42
CA ARG A 20 -1.20 16.93 -7.25
C ARG A 20 -0.90 16.66 -8.71
N CYS A 21 -1.94 16.40 -9.51
CA CYS A 21 -1.81 16.12 -10.93
C CYS A 21 -2.26 17.30 -11.78
N ASN A 22 -1.51 17.58 -12.84
CA ASN A 22 -1.93 18.45 -13.92
C ASN A 22 -2.46 17.57 -15.06
N PRO A 23 -3.76 17.65 -15.42
CA PRO A 23 -4.36 16.81 -16.46
C PRO A 23 -3.89 17.15 -17.87
N SER A 24 -3.24 18.29 -18.06
CA SER A 24 -2.71 18.75 -19.34
C SER A 24 -1.25 18.33 -19.59
N GLU A 25 -0.65 17.54 -18.70
CA GLU A 25 0.71 17.02 -18.90
C GLU A 25 0.77 16.05 -20.08
N THR A 26 1.70 16.30 -20.99
CA THR A 26 1.85 15.49 -22.22
C THR A 26 2.65 14.21 -22.00
N PHE A 27 3.54 14.20 -21.01
CA PHE A 27 4.48 13.10 -20.77
C PHE A 27 4.26 12.43 -19.41
N ARG A 28 4.68 11.16 -19.32
CA ARG A 28 4.59 10.39 -18.08
C ARG A 28 5.62 10.89 -17.08
N SER A 29 5.27 10.88 -15.80
CA SER A 29 6.25 11.11 -14.74
C SER A 29 7.22 9.93 -14.63
N ILE A 30 8.43 10.21 -14.15
CA ILE A 30 9.50 9.19 -14.02
C ILE A 30 9.10 8.06 -13.06
N ASN A 31 8.37 8.39 -12.00
CA ASN A 31 7.95 7.41 -10.99
C ASN A 31 6.54 6.86 -11.24
N GLY A 32 5.87 7.22 -12.33
CA GLY A 32 4.54 6.70 -12.68
C GLY A 32 3.36 7.33 -11.93
N THR A 33 3.58 8.39 -11.14
CA THR A 33 2.49 9.20 -10.57
C THR A 33 1.61 9.84 -11.65
N CYS A 34 0.38 10.18 -11.29
CA CYS A 34 -0.57 10.90 -12.13
C CYS A 34 -1.03 10.20 -13.41
N ASN A 35 -0.71 8.93 -13.59
CA ASN A 35 -1.37 8.13 -14.63
C ASN A 35 -2.88 7.96 -14.35
N ASN A 36 -3.28 7.96 -13.08
CA ASN A 36 -4.68 8.00 -12.64
C ASN A 36 -4.95 9.32 -11.92
N LEU A 37 -5.78 10.19 -12.50
CA LEU A 37 -6.07 11.53 -11.95
C LEU A 37 -6.84 11.49 -10.61
N TYR A 38 -7.71 10.48 -10.43
CA TYR A 38 -8.48 10.30 -9.20
C TYR A 38 -7.65 9.68 -8.09
N ASN A 39 -6.70 8.82 -8.45
CA ASN A 39 -5.81 8.13 -7.52
C ASN A 39 -4.34 8.26 -7.99
N PRO A 40 -3.72 9.45 -7.79
CA PRO A 40 -2.42 9.80 -8.37
C PRO A 40 -1.25 8.85 -8.09
N THR A 41 -1.34 8.04 -7.04
CA THR A 41 -0.28 7.13 -6.59
C THR A 41 -0.47 5.68 -7.05
N TRP A 42 -1.52 5.38 -7.81
CA TRP A 42 -1.76 4.01 -8.27
C TRP A 42 -0.77 3.65 -9.38
N GLY A 43 0.00 2.57 -9.15
CA GLY A 43 1.00 2.09 -10.11
C GLY A 43 2.33 2.86 -10.10
N MET A 44 2.54 3.78 -9.15
CA MET A 44 3.83 4.47 -9.02
C MET A 44 4.91 3.52 -8.48
N SER A 45 6.18 3.76 -8.85
CA SER A 45 7.32 3.07 -8.28
C SER A 45 7.56 3.48 -6.82
N GLY A 46 8.19 2.60 -6.03
CA GLY A 46 8.44 2.83 -4.61
C GLY A 46 7.20 2.73 -3.71
N ALA A 47 6.05 2.31 -4.26
CA ALA A 47 4.84 2.01 -3.50
C ALA A 47 4.76 0.52 -3.12
N ALA A 48 3.98 0.22 -2.09
CA ALA A 48 3.70 -1.16 -1.69
C ALA A 48 2.80 -1.85 -2.74
N GLU A 49 3.07 -3.12 -2.99
CA GLU A 49 2.28 -3.94 -3.92
C GLU A 49 0.85 -4.15 -3.42
N LEU A 50 -0.11 -4.13 -4.35
CA LEU A 50 -1.51 -4.42 -4.05
C LEU A 50 -1.67 -5.91 -3.69
N ARG A 51 -2.49 -6.19 -2.67
CA ARG A 51 -2.83 -7.56 -2.28
C ARG A 51 -4.26 -7.91 -2.66
N LEU A 52 -4.42 -8.91 -3.51
CA LEU A 52 -5.73 -9.51 -3.81
C LEU A 52 -6.23 -10.40 -2.65
N LEU A 53 -5.31 -10.98 -1.88
CA LEU A 53 -5.61 -11.82 -0.72
C LEU A 53 -4.81 -11.35 0.51
N PRO A 54 -5.32 -11.54 1.73
CA PRO A 54 -4.57 -11.22 2.94
C PRO A 54 -3.26 -12.00 3.03
N ALA A 55 -2.20 -11.36 3.53
CA ALA A 55 -0.93 -12.05 3.79
C ALA A 55 -1.12 -13.34 4.59
N ALA A 56 -0.29 -14.33 4.30
CA ALA A 56 -0.24 -15.60 5.02
C ALA A 56 1.23 -15.90 5.39
N TYR A 57 1.69 -15.27 6.46
CA TYR A 57 2.97 -15.60 7.08
C TYR A 57 2.72 -16.63 8.20
N GLY A 58 3.48 -17.73 8.29
CA GLY A 58 3.48 -18.56 9.51
C GLY A 58 4.04 -17.72 10.67
N VAL A 59 3.56 -17.74 11.92
CA VAL A 59 2.78 -18.70 12.71
C VAL A 59 1.47 -18.06 13.21
N LEU A 60 0.80 -17.21 12.42
CA LEU A 60 -0.45 -16.51 12.82
C LEU A 60 -1.59 -16.65 11.79
N LYS A 61 -1.81 -17.87 11.28
CA LYS A 61 -3.12 -18.31 10.76
C LYS A 61 -3.58 -19.66 11.33
N SER A 62 -2.90 -20.19 12.34
CA SER A 62 -3.20 -21.51 12.92
C SER A 62 -3.95 -21.40 14.25
N LYS A 63 -5.09 -20.70 14.28
CA LYS A 63 -6.05 -20.88 15.39
C LYS A 63 -7.25 -21.77 15.03
N TRP A 64 -7.34 -22.20 13.77
CA TRP A 64 -8.45 -23.03 13.27
C TRP A 64 -8.05 -24.48 12.94
N LEU A 65 -6.80 -24.90 13.16
CA LEU A 65 -6.30 -26.22 12.73
C LEU A 65 -5.77 -27.13 13.85
N LEU A 66 -5.90 -26.77 15.13
CA LEU A 66 -5.42 -27.58 16.26
C LEU A 66 -6.48 -27.69 17.36
N SER A 67 -7.62 -28.29 17.01
CA SER A 67 -8.69 -28.66 17.94
C SER A 67 -8.98 -30.16 17.78
N TRP A 68 -8.03 -31.00 18.15
CA TRP A 68 -8.21 -32.39 18.58
C TRP A 68 -7.01 -32.77 19.46
#